data_AF-A0A7Z9PZ33-F1
#
_entry.id   AF-A0A7Z9PZ33-F1
#
_cell.length_a   1.000
_cell.length_b   1.000
_cell.length_c   1.000
_cell.angle_alpha   90.00
_cell.angle_beta   90.00
_cell.angle_gamma   90.00
#
_symmetry.space_group_name_H-M   'P 1'
#
loop_
_entity.id
_entity.type
_entity.pdbx_description
1 polymer ?
#
loop_
_entity_poly.entity_id
_entity_poly.type
_entity_poly.pdbx_seq_one_letter_code
_entity_poly.pdbx_strand_id
1 'polypeptide(L)'
;MAEIGILHGTFESFPQAVLEELNSFRRGCCRYLSVDALNLDDREEAGWDTPVVLDLFSRRLPFLNESLYLVWQFSQTKVLNEPRTLRLHNRATVRQLAKLAGFRTPSAYLLPARESFPPLPDEGFVNLRYPVCWEKAFATCGPYPVLQTLAFNAEEGELVTDVG
;
A
#
# COMPACT_ATOMS: atom_id res chain seq x y z
N MET A 1 6.36 29.47 -2.86
CA MET A 1 5.46 28.42 -2.33
C MET A 1 5.79 27.16 -3.10
N ALA A 2 6.20 26.07 -2.44
CA ALA A 2 6.49 24.83 -3.16
C ALA A 2 5.16 24.25 -3.66
N GLU A 3 5.10 23.91 -4.94
CA GLU A 3 3.90 23.36 -5.58
C GLU A 3 3.73 21.86 -5.26
N ILE A 4 4.82 21.16 -4.93
CA ILE A 4 4.86 19.71 -4.80
C ILE A 4 5.60 19.31 -3.52
N GLY A 5 4.93 18.54 -2.66
CA GLY A 5 5.54 17.87 -1.53
C GLY A 5 5.86 16.40 -1.82
N ILE A 6 7.02 15.92 -1.39
CA ILE A 6 7.39 14.50 -1.46
C ILE A 6 7.30 13.90 -0.06
N LEU A 7 6.47 12.87 0.09
CA LEU A 7 6.48 12.00 1.25
C LEU A 7 7.36 10.79 0.95
N HIS A 8 8.36 10.52 1.79
CA HIS A 8 9.23 9.37 1.63
C HIS A 8 9.54 8.70 2.97
N GLY A 9 9.99 7.44 2.88
CA GLY A 9 10.41 6.65 4.04
C GLY A 9 11.93 6.54 4.13
N THR A 10 12.39 5.38 4.60
CA THR A 10 13.82 5.08 4.80
C THR A 10 14.62 4.90 3.51
N PHE A 11 13.96 4.86 2.35
CA PHE A 11 14.64 4.81 1.05
C PHE A 11 14.94 6.22 0.58
N GLU A 12 16.23 6.56 0.45
CA GLU A 12 16.65 7.94 0.12
C GLU A 12 16.98 8.14 -1.35
N SER A 13 17.56 7.15 -2.03
CA SER A 13 18.12 7.33 -3.38
C SER A 13 17.09 7.69 -4.44
N PHE A 14 15.93 7.03 -4.44
CA PHE A 14 14.87 7.31 -5.42
C PHE A 14 14.14 8.63 -5.13
N PRO A 15 13.66 8.92 -3.91
CA PRO A 15 13.07 10.21 -3.58
C PRO A 15 14.00 11.40 -3.83
N GLN A 16 15.29 11.25 -3.56
CA GLN A 16 16.29 12.27 -3.85
C GLN A 16 16.42 12.53 -5.35
N ALA A 17 16.55 11.49 -6.16
CA ALA A 17 16.60 11.65 -7.62
C ALA A 17 15.35 12.35 -8.16
N VAL A 18 14.15 12.00 -7.63
CA VAL A 18 12.90 12.67 -8.01
C VAL A 18 12.89 14.14 -7.60
N LEU A 19 13.34 14.47 -6.39
CA LEU A 19 13.43 15.84 -5.89
C LEU A 19 14.36 16.69 -6.77
N GLU A 20 15.56 16.18 -7.06
CA GLU A 20 16.58 16.86 -7.87
C GLU A 20 16.08 17.08 -9.30
N GLU A 21 15.50 16.04 -9.90
CA GLU A 21 14.97 16.07 -11.26
C GLU A 21 13.83 17.09 -11.39
N LEU A 22 12.83 17.05 -10.50
CA LEU A 22 11.70 17.99 -10.51
C LEU A 22 12.15 19.44 -10.29
N ASN A 23 13.08 19.67 -9.38
CA ASN A 23 13.61 21.01 -9.13
C ASN A 23 14.50 21.52 -10.28
N SER A 24 15.06 20.63 -11.11
CA SER A 24 15.78 21.02 -12.33
C SER A 24 14.84 21.63 -13.38
N PHE A 25 13.63 21.07 -13.54
CA PHE A 25 12.59 21.55 -14.45
C PHE A 25 11.94 22.85 -13.98
N ARG A 26 11.66 22.96 -12.68
CA ARG A 26 11.09 24.16 -12.07
C ARG A 26 11.82 24.44 -10.76
N ARG A 27 12.74 25.41 -10.80
CA ARG A 27 13.57 25.79 -9.64
C ARG A 27 12.73 25.94 -8.37
N GLY A 28 12.93 25.02 -7.42
CA GLY A 28 12.38 25.09 -6.07
C GLY A 28 10.88 24.80 -5.96
N CYS A 29 10.27 24.13 -6.94
CA CYS A 29 8.86 23.75 -6.85
C CYS A 29 8.62 22.57 -5.90
N CYS A 30 9.65 21.80 -5.57
CA CYS A 30 9.53 20.53 -4.87
C CYS A 30 10.37 20.49 -3.59
N ARG A 31 9.83 19.89 -2.53
CA ARG A 31 10.51 19.65 -1.25
C ARG A 31 10.04 18.36 -0.59
N TYR A 32 10.84 17.86 0.35
CA TYR A 32 10.35 16.85 1.30
C TYR A 32 9.36 17.47 2.27
N LEU A 33 8.38 16.66 2.65
CA LEU A 33 7.36 17.04 3.59
C LEU A 33 7.70 16.60 5.00
N SER A 34 7.33 17.45 5.95
CA SER A 34 7.29 17.12 7.37
C SER A 34 5.84 17.19 7.82
N VAL A 35 5.38 16.15 8.50
CA VAL A 35 4.00 16.03 8.96
C VAL A 35 4.02 16.02 10.47
N ASP A 36 3.39 17.01 11.08
CA ASP A 36 3.18 17.07 12.51
C ASP A 36 1.85 16.40 12.91
N ALA A 37 1.56 16.33 14.20
CA ALA A 37 0.26 15.92 14.71
C ALA A 37 -0.87 16.70 14.02
N LEU A 38 -1.93 15.97 13.64
CA LEU A 38 -3.08 16.55 12.97
C LEU A 38 -4.17 16.84 13.99
N ASN A 39 -4.63 18.08 14.02
CA ASN A 39 -5.86 18.45 14.72
C ASN A 39 -7.06 18.07 13.84
N LEU A 40 -7.87 17.10 14.28
CA LEU A 40 -9.02 16.61 13.50
C LEU A 40 -10.23 17.56 13.56
N ASP A 41 -10.26 18.47 14.53
CA ASP A 41 -11.31 19.48 14.67
C ASP A 41 -10.99 20.76 13.89
N ASP A 42 -9.72 20.97 13.53
CA ASP A 42 -9.26 22.06 12.67
C ASP A 42 -8.88 21.55 11.28
N ARG A 43 -9.79 21.77 10.33
CA ARG A 43 -9.61 21.33 8.94
C ARG A 43 -8.49 22.05 8.21
N GLU A 44 -8.09 23.25 8.65
CA GLU A 44 -6.98 23.98 8.02
C GLU A 44 -5.63 23.44 8.51
N GLU A 45 -5.55 22.96 9.75
CA GLU A 45 -4.35 22.32 10.32
C GLU A 45 -4.19 20.83 9.94
N ALA A 46 -5.27 20.19 9.47
CA ALA A 46 -5.21 18.82 8.96
C ALA A 46 -4.49 18.69 7.60
N GLY A 47 -4.23 19.81 6.92
CA GLY A 47 -3.84 19.88 5.52
C GLY A 47 -2.36 20.19 5.33
N TRP A 48 -1.68 19.32 4.59
CA TRP A 48 -0.28 19.54 4.22
C TRP A 48 -0.14 20.85 3.43
N ASP A 49 0.95 21.57 3.66
CA ASP A 49 1.20 22.91 3.12
C ASP A 49 1.60 22.92 1.63
N THR A 50 1.15 21.91 0.88
CA THR A 50 1.41 21.75 -0.56
C THR A 50 0.14 21.31 -1.31
N PRO A 51 -0.12 21.87 -2.51
CA PRO A 51 -1.31 21.52 -3.29
C PRO A 51 -1.18 20.15 -3.97
N VAL A 52 0.04 19.65 -4.17
CA VAL A 52 0.31 18.32 -4.75
C VAL A 52 1.27 17.56 -3.84
N VAL A 53 1.00 16.26 -3.66
CA VAL A 53 1.80 15.34 -2.87
C VAL A 53 2.17 14.14 -3.73
N LEU A 54 3.45 13.79 -3.72
CA LEU A 54 3.97 12.53 -4.27
C LEU A 54 4.14 11.54 -3.12
N ASP A 55 3.30 10.50 -3.07
CA ASP A 55 3.44 9.41 -2.11
C ASP A 55 4.50 8.40 -2.58
N LEU A 56 5.72 8.55 -2.07
CA LEU A 56 6.82 7.60 -2.21
C LEU A 56 7.09 6.84 -0.90
N PHE A 57 6.16 6.90 0.06
CA PHE A 57 6.34 6.31 1.38
C PHE A 57 6.04 4.80 1.37
N SER A 58 6.94 4.02 1.97
CA SER A 58 6.78 2.56 2.08
C SER A 58 5.79 2.11 3.18
N ARG A 59 4.93 3.01 3.67
CA ARG A 59 3.81 2.76 4.62
C ARG A 59 4.15 2.00 5.91
N ARG A 60 5.38 2.15 6.40
CA ARG A 60 5.84 1.51 7.64
C ARG A 60 5.43 2.25 8.92
N LEU A 61 4.89 3.46 8.80
CA LEU A 61 4.45 4.26 9.93
C LEU A 61 2.93 4.47 9.85
N PRO A 62 2.14 3.82 10.72
CA PRO A 62 0.67 3.91 10.69
C PRO A 62 0.16 5.35 10.73
N PHE A 63 0.81 6.22 11.51
CA PHE A 63 0.46 7.65 11.59
C PHE A 63 0.51 8.32 10.21
N LEU A 64 1.62 8.23 9.47
CA LEU A 64 1.72 8.85 8.14
C LEU A 64 0.75 8.25 7.13
N ASN A 65 0.42 6.97 7.27
CA ASN A 65 -0.56 6.30 6.43
C ASN A 65 -1.96 6.90 6.62
N GLU A 66 -2.39 7.06 7.87
CA GLU A 66 -3.67 7.67 8.21
C GLU A 66 -3.68 9.16 7.87
N SER A 67 -2.61 9.90 8.17
CA SER A 67 -2.46 11.31 7.79
C SER A 67 -2.60 11.53 6.28
N LEU A 68 -1.93 10.71 5.46
CA LEU A 68 -2.05 10.77 4.01
C LEU A 68 -3.46 10.42 3.53
N TYR A 69 -4.12 9.44 4.16
CA TYR A 69 -5.50 9.08 3.83
C TYR A 69 -6.48 10.21 4.16
N LEU A 70 -6.34 10.86 5.30
CA LEU A 70 -7.14 12.01 5.70
C LEU A 70 -6.96 13.18 4.72
N VAL A 71 -5.71 13.53 4.38
CA VAL A 71 -5.40 14.59 3.40
C VAL A 71 -6.01 14.27 2.05
N TRP A 72 -5.84 13.04 1.55
CA TRP A 72 -6.37 12.63 0.26
C TRP A 72 -7.91 12.70 0.19
N GLN A 73 -8.61 12.40 1.28
CA GLN A 73 -10.08 12.37 1.33
C GLN A 73 -10.71 13.73 1.61
N PHE A 74 -10.09 14.54 2.48
CA PHE A 74 -10.75 15.69 3.10
C PHE A 74 -10.10 17.05 2.78
N SER A 75 -8.97 17.08 2.08
CA SER A 75 -8.33 18.32 1.64
C SER A 75 -8.43 18.53 0.13
N GLN A 76 -7.98 19.71 -0.34
CA GLN A 76 -7.84 19.99 -1.78
C GLN A 76 -6.53 19.46 -2.37
N THR A 77 -5.64 18.92 -1.53
CA THR A 77 -4.33 18.41 -1.94
C THR A 77 -4.50 17.20 -2.87
N LYS A 78 -3.83 17.25 -4.02
CA LYS A 78 -3.80 16.13 -4.97
C LYS A 78 -2.69 15.18 -4.58
N VAL A 79 -3.03 13.93 -4.29
CA VAL A 79 -2.06 12.88 -3.97
C VAL A 79 -1.85 12.00 -5.19
N LEU A 80 -0.61 11.93 -5.68
CA LEU A 80 -0.17 10.94 -6.66
C LEU A 80 0.20 9.64 -5.93
N ASN A 81 -0.14 8.50 -6.52
CA ASN A 81 -0.04 7.18 -5.88
C ASN A 81 -0.96 7.12 -4.66
N GLU A 82 -2.24 7.41 -4.87
CA GLU A 82 -3.19 7.59 -3.79
C GLU A 82 -3.34 6.32 -2.91
N PRO A 83 -3.68 6.48 -1.62
CA PRO A 83 -3.96 5.36 -0.72
C PRO A 83 -4.91 4.28 -1.26
N ARG A 84 -5.87 4.65 -2.12
CA ARG A 84 -6.82 3.72 -2.73
C ARG A 84 -6.16 2.73 -3.68
N THR A 85 -5.23 3.18 -4.52
CA THR A 85 -4.52 2.34 -5.48
C THR A 85 -3.60 1.33 -4.79
N LEU A 86 -3.17 1.61 -3.56
CA LEU A 86 -2.26 0.76 -2.83
C LEU A 86 -2.94 -0.40 -2.09
N ARG A 87 -4.19 -0.21 -1.62
CA ARG A 87 -5.02 -1.34 -1.12
C ARG A 87 -5.41 -2.34 -2.23
N LEU A 88 -5.23 -1.97 -3.50
CA LEU A 88 -5.37 -2.87 -4.65
C LEU A 88 -4.11 -3.72 -4.91
N HIS A 89 -3.00 -3.53 -4.19
CA HIS A 89 -1.76 -4.32 -4.33
C HIS A 89 -1.82 -5.75 -3.79
N ASN A 90 -3.02 -6.29 -3.59
CA ASN A 90 -3.14 -7.74 -3.47
C ASN A 90 -2.76 -8.36 -4.83
N ARG A 91 -1.76 -9.24 -4.83
CA ARG A 91 -1.26 -9.92 -6.03
C ARG A 91 -2.37 -10.67 -6.78
N ALA A 92 -3.34 -11.23 -6.06
CA ALA A 92 -4.50 -11.88 -6.65
C ALA A 92 -5.39 -10.89 -7.40
N THR A 93 -5.67 -9.72 -6.81
CA THR A 93 -6.48 -8.66 -7.44
C THR A 93 -5.79 -8.11 -8.68
N VAL A 94 -4.51 -7.72 -8.57
CA VAL A 94 -3.71 -7.22 -9.70
C VAL A 94 -3.67 -8.24 -10.83
N ARG A 95 -3.46 -9.53 -10.51
CA ARG A 95 -3.47 -10.59 -11.52
C ARG A 95 -4.81 -10.71 -12.23
N GLN A 96 -5.92 -10.67 -11.50
CA GLN A 96 -7.25 -10.76 -12.13
C GLN A 96 -7.54 -9.55 -13.01
N LEU A 97 -7.19 -8.33 -12.56
CA LEU A 97 -7.30 -7.12 -13.37
C LEU A 97 -6.47 -7.21 -14.65
N ALA A 98 -5.22 -7.67 -14.56
CA ALA A 98 -4.37 -7.87 -15.73
C ALA A 98 -5.00 -8.87 -16.72
N LYS A 99 -5.57 -9.97 -16.22
CA LYS A 99 -6.27 -10.95 -17.08
C LYS A 99 -7.51 -10.36 -17.74
N LEU A 100 -8.32 -9.59 -17.01
CA LEU A 100 -9.50 -8.90 -17.55
C LEU A 100 -9.13 -7.84 -18.60
N ALA A 101 -7.98 -7.19 -18.44
CA ALA A 101 -7.42 -6.26 -19.40
C ALA A 101 -6.73 -6.93 -20.60
N GLY A 102 -6.77 -8.27 -20.70
CA GLY A 102 -6.22 -9.02 -21.84
C GLY A 102 -4.73 -9.33 -21.76
N PHE A 103 -4.06 -9.01 -20.65
CA PHE A 103 -2.66 -9.38 -20.46
C PHE A 103 -2.51 -10.87 -20.15
N ARG A 104 -1.43 -11.47 -20.67
CA ARG A 104 -1.04 -12.84 -20.32
C ARG A 104 -0.56 -12.87 -18.89
N THR A 105 -1.18 -13.70 -18.07
CA THR A 105 -0.79 -13.94 -16.68
C THR A 105 -0.50 -15.42 -16.48
N PRO A 106 0.44 -15.80 -15.61
CA PRO A 106 0.68 -17.20 -15.29
C PRO A 106 -0.57 -17.83 -14.64
N SER A 107 -0.76 -19.13 -14.83
CA SER A 107 -1.73 -19.91 -14.06
C SER A 107 -1.44 -19.74 -12.57
N ALA A 108 -2.48 -19.45 -11.78
CA ALA A 108 -2.34 -19.26 -10.35
C ALA A 108 -3.62 -19.70 -9.64
N TYR A 109 -3.46 -20.09 -8.38
CA TYR A 109 -4.53 -20.48 -7.47
C TYR A 109 -4.41 -19.67 -6.19
N LEU A 110 -5.55 -19.26 -5.62
CA LEU A 110 -5.61 -18.66 -4.29
C LEU A 110 -6.00 -19.76 -3.30
N LEU A 111 -5.18 -19.97 -2.28
CA LEU A 111 -5.37 -20.99 -1.26
C LEU A 111 -5.39 -20.35 0.12
N PRO A 112 -6.15 -20.90 1.08
CA PRO A 112 -6.10 -20.42 2.45
C PRO A 112 -4.72 -20.68 3.06
N ALA A 113 -4.33 -19.83 4.00
CA ALA A 113 -3.18 -20.11 4.85
C ALA A 113 -3.46 -21.32 5.76
N ARG A 114 -2.40 -22.00 6.18
CA ARG A 114 -2.50 -23.09 7.16
C ARG A 114 -2.97 -22.57 8.52
N GLU A 115 -2.54 -21.36 8.88
CA GLU A 115 -2.83 -20.70 10.16
C GLU A 115 -3.51 -19.36 9.87
N SER A 116 -4.43 -18.95 10.75
CA SER A 116 -5.03 -17.61 10.74
C SER A 116 -4.17 -16.65 11.55
N PHE A 117 -4.13 -15.39 11.14
CA PHE A 117 -3.52 -14.30 11.90
C PHE A 117 -4.50 -13.13 12.04
N PRO A 118 -4.92 -12.78 13.27
CA PRO A 118 -4.65 -13.49 14.53
C PRO A 118 -5.25 -14.92 14.52
N PRO A 119 -4.80 -15.81 15.42
CA PRO A 119 -5.36 -17.16 15.53
C PRO A 119 -6.87 -17.11 15.75
N LEU A 120 -7.60 -17.84 14.93
CA LEU A 120 -9.04 -18.02 15.05
C LEU A 120 -9.33 -19.41 15.63
N PRO A 121 -10.36 -19.55 16.48
CA PRO A 121 -10.82 -20.87 16.90
C PRO A 121 -11.53 -21.57 15.73
N ASP A 122 -11.78 -22.87 15.85
CA ASP A 122 -12.31 -23.70 14.76
C ASP A 122 -13.66 -23.20 14.22
N GLU A 123 -14.49 -22.58 15.07
CA GLU A 123 -15.76 -21.98 14.69
C GLU A 123 -15.60 -20.79 13.73
N GLY A 124 -14.40 -20.21 13.63
CA GLY A 124 -14.08 -19.16 12.67
C GLY A 124 -14.02 -19.65 11.22
N PHE A 125 -13.90 -20.95 10.98
CA PHE A 125 -13.72 -21.54 9.65
C PHE A 125 -15.02 -22.03 9.00
N VAL A 126 -16.19 -21.65 9.51
CA VAL A 126 -17.51 -22.10 9.00
C VAL A 126 -17.74 -21.84 7.51
N ASN A 127 -17.07 -20.83 6.95
CA ASN A 127 -17.17 -20.48 5.53
C ASN A 127 -16.06 -21.09 4.66
N LEU A 128 -15.09 -21.81 5.26
CA LEU A 128 -14.01 -22.47 4.54
C LEU A 128 -14.38 -23.94 4.30
N ARG A 129 -14.57 -24.30 3.03
CA ARG A 129 -14.74 -25.71 2.66
C ARG A 129 -13.44 -26.46 2.93
N TYR A 130 -13.50 -27.44 3.83
CA TYR A 130 -12.39 -28.32 4.16
C TYR A 130 -12.74 -29.80 3.86
N PRO A 131 -11.79 -30.61 3.35
CA PRO A 131 -10.46 -30.22 2.89
C PRO A 131 -10.52 -29.39 1.59
N VAL A 132 -9.52 -28.53 1.40
CA VAL A 132 -9.33 -27.78 0.15
C VAL A 132 -8.83 -28.76 -0.92
N CYS A 133 -9.31 -28.63 -2.16
CA CYS A 133 -8.89 -29.49 -3.27
C CYS A 133 -7.54 -29.02 -3.84
N TRP A 134 -6.45 -29.53 -3.27
CA TRP A 134 -5.07 -29.22 -3.67
C TRP A 134 -4.73 -29.81 -5.04
N GLU A 135 -5.27 -30.97 -5.37
CA GLU A 135 -5.03 -31.67 -6.63
C GLU A 135 -5.42 -30.79 -7.82
N LYS A 136 -6.59 -30.13 -7.72
CA LYS A 136 -7.05 -29.20 -8.76
C LYS A 136 -6.14 -27.97 -8.88
N ALA A 137 -5.63 -27.46 -7.76
CA ALA A 137 -4.72 -26.33 -7.77
C ALA A 137 -3.40 -26.67 -8.49
N PHE A 138 -2.78 -27.81 -8.14
CA PHE A 138 -1.55 -28.28 -8.78
C PHE A 138 -1.74 -28.63 -10.26
N ALA A 139 -2.83 -29.32 -10.60
CA ALA A 139 -3.16 -29.60 -12.00
C ALA A 139 -3.32 -28.33 -12.85
N THR A 140 -3.80 -27.23 -12.25
CA THR A 140 -3.97 -25.93 -12.93
C THR A 140 -2.64 -25.19 -13.10
N CYS A 141 -1.77 -25.24 -12.09
CA CYS A 141 -0.47 -24.55 -12.12
C CYS A 141 0.57 -25.28 -12.98
N GLY A 142 0.41 -26.59 -13.19
CA GLY A 142 1.31 -27.41 -13.98
C GLY A 142 2.37 -28.13 -13.14
N PRO A 143 3.33 -28.82 -13.79
CA PRO A 143 4.38 -29.56 -13.11
C PRO A 143 5.32 -28.64 -12.32
N TYR A 144 6.03 -29.22 -11.35
CA TYR A 144 7.03 -28.50 -10.56
C TYR A 144 8.13 -27.88 -11.44
N PRO A 145 8.69 -26.73 -11.03
CA PRO A 145 8.46 -26.02 -9.76
C PRO A 145 7.23 -25.09 -9.76
N VAL A 146 6.57 -24.98 -8.60
CA VAL A 146 5.47 -24.02 -8.36
C VAL A 146 5.97 -22.94 -7.38
N LEU A 147 5.76 -21.67 -7.71
CA LEU A 147 6.08 -20.55 -6.82
C LEU A 147 4.92 -20.28 -5.86
N GLN A 148 5.19 -20.36 -4.56
CA GLN A 148 4.24 -19.96 -3.53
C GLN A 148 4.61 -18.56 -3.02
N THR A 149 3.63 -17.66 -2.96
CA THR A 149 3.81 -16.32 -2.40
C THR A 149 2.58 -15.92 -1.58
N LEU A 150 2.76 -15.07 -0.57
CA LEU A 150 1.63 -14.48 0.13
C LEU A 150 0.85 -13.55 -0.82
N ALA A 151 -0.48 -13.62 -0.74
CA ALA A 151 -1.36 -12.72 -1.51
C ALA A 151 -1.33 -11.29 -0.95
N PHE A 152 -1.02 -11.16 0.34
CA PHE A 152 -0.88 -9.90 1.08
C PHE A 152 0.46 -9.89 1.83
N ASN A 153 1.16 -8.76 1.88
CA ASN A 153 2.35 -8.61 2.70
C ASN A 153 1.89 -8.36 4.15
N ALA A 154 2.13 -9.31 5.05
CA ALA A 154 1.66 -9.26 6.44
C ALA A 154 2.47 -8.32 7.37
N GLU A 155 3.13 -7.27 6.85
CA GLU A 155 3.90 -6.32 7.68
C GLU A 155 3.03 -5.20 8.30
N GLU A 156 1.72 -5.14 8.01
CA GLU A 156 0.81 -4.16 8.62
C GLU A 156 0.27 -4.69 9.96
N GLY A 157 1.02 -4.57 11.05
CA GLY A 157 0.46 -5.02 12.34
C GLY A 157 1.32 -5.00 13.59
N GLU A 158 2.34 -4.14 13.72
CA GLU A 158 2.83 -3.77 15.05
C GLU A 158 2.61 -2.28 15.24
N LEU A 159 1.51 -1.94 15.92
CA LEU A 159 1.33 -0.64 16.53
C LEU A 159 2.43 -0.48 17.58
N VAL A 160 3.54 0.16 17.20
CA VAL A 160 4.51 0.70 18.16
C VAL A 160 3.80 1.86 18.86
N THR A 161 2.98 1.55 19.86
CA THR A 161 2.55 2.51 20.88
C THR A 161 3.61 2.53 21.96
N ASP A 162 4.80 2.99 21.61
CA ASP A 162 5.78 3.41 22.61
C ASP A 162 6.08 4.87 22.32
N VAL A 163 5.16 5.71 22.79
CA VAL A 163 5.38 7.15 22.92
C VAL A 163 5.77 7.31 24.38
N GLY A 164 7.08 7.46 24.62
CA GLY A 164 7.67 7.52 25.96
C GLY A 164 7.14 8.63 26.86
#